data_AF-R5LR54-F1
#
_entry.id   AF-R5LR54-F1
#
_cell.length_a   1.000
_cell.length_b   1.000
_cell.length_c   1.000
_cell.angle_alpha   90.00
_cell.angle_beta   90.00
_cell.angle_gamma   90.00
#
_symmetry.space_group_name_H-M   'P 1'
#
loop_
_entity.id
_entity.type
_entity.pdbx_description
1 polymer ?
#
loop_
_entity_poly.entity_id
_entity_poly.type
_entity_poly.pdbx_seq_one_letter_code
_entity_poly.pdbx_strand_id
1 'polypeptide(L)'
;MGLTSEYPNLNIVLNDYCLWMEDSQFLNNLSYFYHLTIKLKKLLEKDFTYQELEELYDKAKEKSRYLSLTETLLLTTEYIEERLPQYKTRFLKCLSDGTINIVADPEDIYEKNKNNEAGRDRKKHLYANVVLRHNTKDPVTLVHEFLHTINNEPDNRISRKYITEAISIYFESDMCEFLKRKGFTEKELMINDIFRHADLSGCVDDLMPIFPLLDSFRLLGPINSDSYDRMQQLSIEPLAMSKEEFYSKTSSFEERLARVRKRNELLHITDGPKPQEPLVTFGYVIGTLIAYYGIENGTDDIHQRMIHLNNIVNKATFSDLLSYIDIDITNEKELLKKIVPPLNKKIQKIKAYSSGEKNEPKEK
;
A
#
# COMPACT_ATOMS: atom_id res chain seq x y z
N MET A 1 20.75 -35.05 10.05
CA MET A 1 19.81 -35.00 11.20
C MET A 1 18.78 -33.94 10.86
N GLY A 2 17.52 -34.33 10.64
CA GLY A 2 16.46 -33.38 10.34
C GLY A 2 16.11 -32.62 11.62
N LEU A 3 16.50 -31.35 11.69
CA LEU A 3 15.97 -30.42 12.68
C LEU A 3 14.48 -30.30 12.43
N THR A 4 13.65 -30.99 13.22
CA THR A 4 12.26 -30.58 13.39
C THR A 4 12.31 -29.21 14.06
N SER A 5 12.28 -28.14 13.27
CA SER A 5 12.27 -26.79 13.82
C SER A 5 10.94 -26.56 14.55
N GLU A 6 10.97 -25.90 15.71
CA GLU A 6 9.78 -25.60 16.52
C GLU A 6 8.67 -24.88 15.75
N TYR A 7 9.04 -24.10 14.72
CA TYR A 7 8.12 -23.37 13.84
C TYR A 7 8.34 -23.77 12.36
N PRO A 8 7.97 -25.01 11.97
CA PRO A 8 8.36 -25.55 10.67
C PRO A 8 7.72 -24.84 9.49
N ASN A 9 6.46 -24.42 9.58
CA ASN A 9 5.82 -23.75 8.46
C ASN A 9 6.33 -22.32 8.30
N LEU A 10 6.54 -21.60 9.41
CA LEU A 10 7.13 -20.28 9.42
C LEU A 10 8.55 -20.29 8.86
N ASN A 11 9.40 -21.22 9.30
CA ASN A 11 10.79 -21.30 8.84
C ASN A 11 10.90 -21.60 7.34
N ILE A 12 10.04 -22.46 6.79
CA ILE A 12 9.98 -22.69 5.33
C ILE A 12 9.64 -21.39 4.60
N VAL A 13 8.60 -20.70 5.06
CA VAL A 13 8.13 -19.47 4.43
C VAL A 13 9.17 -18.34 4.50
N LEU A 14 9.84 -18.17 5.65
CA LEU A 14 10.91 -17.18 5.81
C LEU A 14 12.13 -17.53 4.94
N ASN A 15 12.48 -18.82 4.83
CA ASN A 15 13.54 -19.29 3.95
C ASN A 15 13.25 -18.94 2.49
N ASP A 16 12.06 -19.33 2.00
CA ASP A 16 11.65 -19.09 0.62
C ASP A 16 11.62 -17.58 0.30
N TYR A 17 11.14 -16.76 1.24
CA TYR A 17 11.15 -15.32 1.10
C TYR A 17 12.57 -14.73 1.07
N CYS A 18 13.46 -15.17 1.96
CA CYS A 18 14.85 -14.69 1.99
C CYS A 18 15.61 -15.08 0.72
N LEU A 19 15.41 -16.30 0.19
CA LEU A 19 16.00 -16.73 -1.08
C LEU A 19 15.45 -15.93 -2.26
N TRP A 20 14.15 -15.65 -2.28
CA TRP A 20 13.54 -14.82 -3.33
C TRP A 20 14.08 -13.37 -3.30
N MET A 21 14.51 -12.89 -2.13
CA MET A 21 14.86 -11.49 -1.87
C MET A 21 16.35 -11.26 -1.60
N GLU A 22 17.21 -12.27 -1.80
CA GLU A 22 18.62 -12.30 -1.38
C GLU A 22 19.40 -11.04 -1.83
N ASP A 23 19.20 -10.61 -3.07
CA ASP A 23 19.87 -9.43 -3.65
C ASP A 23 19.02 -8.15 -3.63
N SER A 24 17.87 -8.17 -2.94
CA SER A 24 16.96 -7.05 -2.92
C SER A 24 17.43 -5.94 -1.98
N GLN A 25 17.19 -4.68 -2.38
CA GLN A 25 17.41 -3.53 -1.50
C GLN A 25 16.50 -3.56 -0.26
N PHE A 26 15.39 -4.31 -0.28
CA PHE A 26 14.46 -4.43 0.84
C PHE A 26 15.10 -5.24 1.96
N LEU A 27 15.55 -6.45 1.63
CA LEU A 27 16.13 -7.38 2.59
C LEU A 27 17.47 -6.86 3.12
N ASN A 28 18.27 -6.22 2.26
CA ASN A 28 19.57 -5.64 2.63
C ASN A 28 19.46 -4.42 3.56
N ASN A 29 18.32 -3.72 3.58
CA ASN A 29 18.10 -2.54 4.40
C ASN A 29 16.93 -2.74 5.40
N LEU A 30 16.65 -3.98 5.80
CA LEU A 30 15.47 -4.32 6.58
C LEU A 30 15.40 -3.58 7.93
N SER A 31 16.50 -3.59 8.68
CA SER A 31 16.61 -2.90 9.98
C SER A 31 16.36 -1.39 9.85
N TYR A 32 16.87 -0.77 8.78
CA TYR A 32 16.59 0.63 8.46
C TYR A 32 15.10 0.89 8.23
N PHE A 33 14.44 0.06 7.39
CA PHE A 33 13.01 0.21 7.10
C PHE A 33 12.14 -0.04 8.33
N TYR A 34 12.59 -0.91 9.23
CA TYR A 34 11.92 -1.09 10.50
C TYR A 34 11.96 0.15 11.39
N HIS A 35 13.12 0.79 11.53
CA HIS A 35 13.23 2.03 12.31
C HIS A 35 12.36 3.15 11.74
N LEU A 36 12.29 3.26 10.40
CA LEU A 36 11.35 4.15 9.74
C LEU A 36 9.90 3.80 10.13
N THR A 37 9.51 2.53 10.06
CA THR A 37 8.17 2.04 10.39
C THR A 37 7.78 2.36 11.84
N ILE A 38 8.68 2.20 12.82
CA ILE A 38 8.44 2.59 14.21
C ILE A 38 8.15 4.10 14.32
N LYS A 39 8.97 4.92 13.66
CA LYS A 39 8.80 6.38 13.70
C LYS A 39 7.47 6.80 13.09
N LEU A 40 7.08 6.17 11.98
CA LEU A 40 5.80 6.40 11.33
C LEU A 40 4.64 5.98 12.23
N LYS A 41 4.69 4.79 12.85
CA LYS A 41 3.68 4.32 13.79
C LYS A 41 3.41 5.35 14.89
N LYS A 42 4.47 5.81 15.57
CA LYS A 42 4.38 6.83 16.61
C LYS A 42 3.77 8.15 16.11
N LEU A 43 4.00 8.50 14.85
CA LEU A 43 3.47 9.72 14.26
C LEU A 43 1.98 9.58 13.92
N LEU A 44 1.57 8.45 13.36
CA LEU A 44 0.19 8.18 12.92
C LEU A 44 -0.74 8.00 14.13
N GLU A 45 -0.33 7.21 15.13
CA GLU A 45 -1.11 6.92 16.34
C GLU A 45 -1.17 8.10 17.32
N LYS A 46 -0.41 9.18 17.07
CA LYS A 46 -0.38 10.35 17.96
C LYS A 46 -1.72 11.10 17.96
N ASP A 47 -2.35 11.21 16.80
CA ASP A 47 -3.51 12.07 16.59
C ASP A 47 -4.82 11.29 16.42
N PHE A 48 -4.76 10.00 16.05
CA PHE A 48 -5.93 9.16 15.82
C PHE A 48 -5.71 7.73 16.26
N THR A 49 -6.71 7.16 16.93
CA THR A 49 -6.87 5.72 17.09
C THR A 49 -7.51 5.10 15.84
N TYR A 50 -7.37 3.79 15.66
CA TYR A 50 -8.03 3.06 14.58
C TYR A 50 -9.55 3.29 14.55
N GLN A 51 -10.20 3.20 15.72
CA GLN A 51 -11.64 3.38 15.84
C GLN A 51 -12.08 4.82 15.51
N GLU A 52 -11.30 5.83 15.89
CA GLU A 52 -11.59 7.21 15.49
C GLU A 52 -11.49 7.41 13.97
N LEU A 53 -10.55 6.74 13.30
CA LEU A 53 -10.42 6.81 11.84
C LEU A 53 -11.59 6.12 11.13
N GLU A 54 -12.05 4.97 11.64
CA GLU A 54 -13.21 4.25 11.12
C GLU A 54 -14.48 5.12 11.23
N GLU A 55 -14.73 5.71 12.39
CA GLU A 55 -15.86 6.62 12.59
C GLU A 55 -15.77 7.88 11.71
N LEU A 56 -14.57 8.44 11.52
CA LEU A 56 -14.35 9.58 10.63
C LEU A 56 -14.57 9.21 9.17
N TYR A 57 -14.18 8.00 8.77
CA TYR A 57 -14.36 7.51 7.42
C TYR A 57 -15.84 7.37 7.07
N ASP A 58 -16.64 6.78 7.95
CA ASP A 58 -18.09 6.65 7.75
C ASP A 58 -18.77 8.02 7.64
N LYS A 59 -18.40 8.97 8.50
CA LYS A 59 -18.90 10.35 8.42
C LYS A 59 -18.50 11.04 7.11
N ALA A 60 -17.24 10.88 6.69
CA ALA A 60 -16.76 11.45 5.44
C ALA A 60 -17.42 10.81 4.21
N LYS A 61 -17.82 9.54 4.31
CA LYS A 61 -18.60 8.84 3.29
C LYS A 61 -19.99 9.44 3.11
N GLU A 62 -20.67 9.78 4.19
CA GLU A 62 -21.97 10.48 4.12
C GLU A 62 -21.85 11.88 3.49
N LYS A 63 -20.72 12.55 3.72
CA LYS A 63 -20.44 13.90 3.19
C LYS A 63 -19.85 13.90 1.79
N SER A 64 -19.42 12.75 1.28
CA SER A 64 -18.93 12.63 -0.08
C SER A 64 -20.09 12.79 -1.06
N ARG A 65 -19.84 13.54 -2.13
CA ARG A 65 -20.79 13.65 -3.24
C ARG A 65 -21.09 12.27 -3.82
N TYR A 66 -22.37 11.99 -4.05
CA TYR A 66 -22.81 10.83 -4.83
C TYR A 66 -22.35 10.98 -6.28
N LEU A 67 -21.80 9.91 -6.86
CA LEU A 67 -21.45 9.85 -8.29
C LEU A 67 -22.09 8.63 -8.94
N SER A 68 -22.82 8.85 -10.02
CA SER A 68 -23.24 7.77 -10.91
C SER A 68 -22.05 7.17 -11.65
N LEU A 69 -22.22 5.96 -12.20
CA LEU A 69 -21.21 5.34 -13.06
C LEU A 69 -20.82 6.26 -14.23
N THR A 70 -21.81 6.89 -14.87
CA THR A 70 -21.58 7.80 -16.00
C THR A 70 -20.74 9.01 -15.57
N GLU A 71 -21.05 9.63 -14.43
CA GLU A 71 -20.27 10.75 -13.91
C GLU A 71 -18.84 10.34 -13.55
N THR A 72 -18.67 9.19 -12.89
CA THR A 72 -17.35 8.62 -12.58
C THR A 72 -16.51 8.42 -13.86
N LEU A 73 -17.10 7.84 -14.90
CA LEU A 73 -16.43 7.61 -16.18
C LEU A 73 -16.09 8.91 -16.91
N LEU A 74 -17.01 9.89 -16.91
CA LEU A 74 -16.78 11.20 -17.51
C LEU A 74 -15.65 11.95 -16.81
N LEU A 75 -15.71 12.08 -15.48
CA LEU A 75 -14.67 12.74 -14.68
C LEU A 75 -13.30 12.07 -14.86
N THR A 76 -13.27 10.75 -14.86
CA THR A 76 -12.01 10.02 -15.05
C THR A 76 -11.47 10.19 -16.47
N THR A 77 -12.35 10.14 -17.48
CA THR A 77 -11.94 10.36 -18.88
C THR A 77 -11.37 11.77 -19.07
N GLU A 78 -12.06 12.80 -18.57
CA GLU A 78 -11.58 14.19 -18.60
C GLU A 78 -10.24 14.33 -17.87
N TYR A 79 -10.08 13.69 -16.72
CA TYR A 79 -8.81 13.67 -16.00
C TYR A 79 -7.69 13.05 -16.83
N ILE A 80 -7.92 11.87 -17.42
CA ILE A 80 -6.92 11.22 -18.27
C ILE A 80 -6.59 12.10 -19.48
N GLU A 81 -7.57 12.76 -20.09
CA GLU A 81 -7.36 13.67 -21.22
C GLU A 81 -6.52 14.90 -20.85
N GLU A 82 -6.77 15.51 -19.70
CA GLU A 82 -6.09 16.73 -19.26
C GLU A 82 -4.72 16.44 -18.64
N ARG A 83 -4.63 15.42 -17.79
CA ARG A 83 -3.48 15.19 -16.90
C ARG A 83 -2.59 14.04 -17.35
N LEU A 84 -3.12 13.08 -18.11
CA LEU A 84 -2.41 11.89 -18.59
C LEU A 84 -2.68 11.59 -20.08
N PRO A 85 -2.59 12.59 -21.00
CA PRO A 85 -3.05 12.45 -22.38
C PRO A 85 -2.39 11.30 -23.13
N GLN A 86 -1.13 10.98 -22.81
CA GLN A 86 -0.39 9.85 -23.38
C GLN A 86 -1.02 8.48 -23.07
N TYR A 87 -1.85 8.37 -22.03
CA TYR A 87 -2.54 7.14 -21.66
C TYR A 87 -4.01 7.09 -22.13
N LYS A 88 -4.55 8.15 -22.72
CA LYS A 88 -5.95 8.25 -23.18
C LYS A 88 -6.39 7.07 -24.05
N THR A 89 -5.66 6.80 -25.13
CA THR A 89 -6.03 5.72 -26.07
C THR A 89 -6.01 4.36 -25.37
N ARG A 90 -5.05 4.14 -24.46
CA ARG A 90 -4.95 2.90 -23.70
C ARG A 90 -6.09 2.77 -22.69
N PHE A 91 -6.45 3.84 -21.99
CA PHE A 91 -7.56 3.88 -21.05
C PHE A 91 -8.89 3.52 -21.73
N LEU A 92 -9.22 4.19 -22.83
CA LEU A 92 -10.44 3.92 -23.60
C LEU A 92 -10.48 2.49 -24.13
N LYS A 93 -9.34 1.96 -24.58
CA LYS A 93 -9.23 0.56 -24.99
C LYS A 93 -9.53 -0.39 -23.84
N CYS A 94 -8.92 -0.17 -22.67
CA CYS A 94 -9.11 -1.00 -21.48
C CYS A 94 -10.57 -1.00 -20.98
N LEU A 95 -11.28 0.11 -21.12
CA LEU A 95 -12.73 0.16 -20.86
C LEU A 95 -13.51 -0.65 -21.91
N SER A 96 -13.14 -0.54 -23.19
CA SER A 96 -13.89 -1.20 -24.28
C SER A 96 -13.66 -2.71 -24.37
N ASP A 97 -12.48 -3.20 -24.00
CA ASP A 97 -12.09 -4.61 -24.12
C ASP A 97 -12.28 -5.42 -22.82
N GLY A 98 -12.80 -4.78 -21.77
CA GLY A 98 -13.07 -5.41 -20.48
C GLY A 98 -11.83 -5.64 -19.62
N THR A 99 -10.65 -5.10 -20.01
CA THR A 99 -9.47 -5.08 -19.13
C THR A 99 -9.81 -4.38 -17.80
N ILE A 100 -10.51 -3.25 -17.87
CA ILE A 100 -11.10 -2.63 -16.69
C ILE A 100 -12.52 -3.17 -16.53
N ASN A 101 -12.73 -3.92 -15.45
CA ASN A 101 -14.01 -4.45 -15.04
C ASN A 101 -14.58 -3.60 -13.89
N ILE A 102 -15.67 -2.88 -14.16
CA ILE A 102 -16.37 -2.11 -13.13
C ILE A 102 -17.41 -3.01 -12.46
N VAL A 103 -17.19 -3.27 -11.18
CA VAL A 103 -18.05 -4.07 -10.32
C VAL A 103 -19.15 -3.16 -9.78
N ALA A 104 -20.30 -3.17 -10.44
CA ALA A 104 -21.40 -2.25 -10.19
C ALA A 104 -22.32 -2.71 -9.05
N ASP A 105 -22.39 -4.01 -8.78
CA ASP A 105 -23.15 -4.58 -7.66
C ASP A 105 -22.25 -5.51 -6.82
N PRO A 106 -21.56 -4.98 -5.80
CA PRO A 106 -20.70 -5.78 -4.95
C PRO A 106 -21.47 -6.79 -4.07
N GLU A 107 -22.80 -6.73 -4.01
CA GLU A 107 -23.62 -7.71 -3.27
C GLU A 107 -24.08 -8.88 -4.15
N ASP A 108 -23.92 -8.80 -5.48
CA ASP A 108 -24.13 -9.92 -6.38
C ASP A 108 -23.21 -11.09 -5.98
N ILE A 109 -23.77 -12.28 -5.84
CA ILE A 109 -23.06 -13.50 -5.43
C ILE A 109 -21.83 -13.82 -6.30
N TYR A 110 -21.80 -13.38 -7.56
CA TYR A 110 -20.68 -13.56 -8.49
C TYR A 110 -19.62 -12.46 -8.36
N GLU A 111 -19.97 -11.33 -7.74
CA GLU A 111 -19.13 -10.15 -7.61
C GLU A 111 -18.65 -9.90 -6.17
N LYS A 112 -19.32 -10.52 -5.19
CA LYS A 112 -19.12 -10.37 -3.73
C LYS A 112 -17.69 -10.60 -3.22
N ASN A 113 -16.86 -11.28 -4.00
CA ASN A 113 -15.47 -11.55 -3.64
C ASN A 113 -14.46 -10.70 -4.45
N LYS A 114 -14.92 -9.82 -5.34
CA LYS A 114 -14.05 -8.94 -6.11
C LYS A 114 -13.70 -7.72 -5.28
N ASN A 115 -12.41 -7.50 -5.07
CA ASN A 115 -11.87 -6.28 -4.49
C ASN A 115 -11.32 -5.38 -5.60
N ASN A 116 -10.99 -4.15 -5.24
CA ASN A 116 -10.16 -3.30 -6.10
C ASN A 116 -8.79 -3.96 -6.22
N GLU A 117 -8.41 -4.32 -7.45
CA GLU A 117 -7.10 -4.88 -7.73
C GLU A 117 -6.83 -4.89 -9.24
N ALA A 118 -5.56 -4.72 -9.60
CA ALA A 118 -5.07 -4.90 -10.94
C ALA A 118 -3.99 -5.99 -10.99
N GLY A 119 -4.07 -6.84 -12.01
CA GLY A 119 -3.26 -8.05 -12.04
C GLY A 119 -3.21 -8.71 -13.41
N ARG A 120 -2.72 -9.94 -13.40
CA ARG A 120 -2.79 -10.86 -14.53
C ARG A 120 -3.52 -12.13 -14.11
N ASP A 121 -4.47 -12.56 -14.91
CA ASP A 121 -5.15 -13.83 -14.69
C ASP A 121 -4.21 -15.02 -14.97
N ARG A 122 -4.70 -16.25 -14.74
CA ARG A 122 -3.93 -17.48 -15.03
C ARG A 122 -3.52 -17.64 -16.50
N LYS A 123 -4.24 -16.98 -17.42
CA LYS A 123 -3.95 -16.95 -18.86
C LYS A 123 -3.07 -15.75 -19.24
N LYS A 124 -2.55 -15.02 -18.25
CA LYS A 124 -1.71 -13.83 -18.39
C LYS A 124 -2.44 -12.63 -19.01
N HIS A 125 -3.77 -12.61 -19.07
CA HIS A 125 -4.51 -11.42 -19.47
C HIS A 125 -4.46 -10.37 -18.36
N LEU A 126 -4.25 -9.11 -18.75
CA LEU A 126 -4.33 -8.00 -17.81
C LEU A 126 -5.77 -7.76 -17.38
N TYR A 127 -5.96 -7.42 -16.11
CA TYR A 127 -7.25 -6.98 -15.59
C TYR A 127 -7.07 -5.89 -14.53
N ALA A 128 -8.12 -5.11 -14.33
CA ALA A 128 -8.32 -4.20 -13.21
C ALA A 128 -9.79 -4.28 -12.78
N ASN A 129 -10.04 -4.68 -11.54
CA ASN A 129 -11.37 -4.64 -10.94
C ASN A 129 -11.53 -3.31 -10.19
N VAL A 130 -12.65 -2.62 -10.42
CA VAL A 130 -12.98 -1.38 -9.70
C VAL A 130 -14.39 -1.50 -9.14
N VAL A 131 -14.49 -1.57 -7.82
CA VAL A 131 -15.75 -1.67 -7.07
C VAL A 131 -16.37 -0.30 -6.90
N LEU A 132 -17.56 -0.13 -7.47
CA LEU A 132 -18.29 1.13 -7.44
C LEU A 132 -18.89 1.37 -6.05
N ARG A 133 -18.55 2.50 -5.43
CA ARG A 133 -19.06 2.93 -4.12
C ARG A 133 -19.99 4.13 -4.22
N HIS A 134 -20.24 4.58 -5.45
CA HIS A 134 -21.06 5.73 -5.81
C HIS A 134 -20.64 7.03 -5.14
N ASN A 135 -19.34 7.27 -5.06
CA ASN A 135 -18.81 8.45 -4.39
C ASN A 135 -17.46 8.89 -4.96
N THR A 136 -16.86 9.94 -4.41
CA THR A 136 -15.64 10.55 -4.94
C THR A 136 -14.41 9.63 -4.94
N LYS A 137 -14.44 8.50 -4.22
CA LYS A 137 -13.39 7.47 -4.30
C LYS A 137 -13.40 6.69 -5.60
N ASP A 138 -14.52 6.64 -6.33
CA ASP A 138 -14.64 5.81 -7.53
C ASP A 138 -13.71 6.27 -8.66
N PRO A 139 -13.70 7.55 -9.07
CA PRO A 139 -12.74 8.02 -10.08
C PRO A 139 -11.29 7.88 -9.60
N VAL A 140 -11.04 8.11 -8.31
CA VAL A 140 -9.71 7.97 -7.68
C VAL A 140 -9.21 6.52 -7.78
N THR A 141 -10.06 5.56 -7.42
CA THR A 141 -9.76 4.12 -7.51
C THR A 141 -9.56 3.69 -8.96
N LEU A 142 -10.41 4.18 -9.88
CA LEU A 142 -10.30 3.83 -11.30
C LEU A 142 -8.96 4.26 -11.89
N VAL A 143 -8.48 5.47 -11.55
CA VAL A 143 -7.14 5.94 -11.95
C VAL A 143 -6.04 5.06 -11.34
N HIS A 144 -6.13 4.74 -10.05
CA HIS A 144 -5.17 3.88 -9.35
C HIS A 144 -4.98 2.53 -10.05
N GLU A 145 -6.09 1.80 -10.24
CA GLU A 145 -6.05 0.46 -10.84
C GLU A 145 -5.65 0.50 -12.31
N PHE A 146 -6.12 1.51 -13.06
CA PHE A 146 -5.72 1.69 -14.45
C PHE A 146 -4.20 1.83 -14.59
N LEU A 147 -3.55 2.63 -13.74
CA LEU A 147 -2.10 2.83 -13.80
C LEU A 147 -1.33 1.54 -13.51
N HIS A 148 -1.81 0.69 -12.61
CA HIS A 148 -1.25 -0.63 -12.41
C HIS A 148 -1.34 -1.51 -13.67
N THR A 149 -2.39 -1.36 -14.51
CA THR A 149 -2.45 -2.07 -15.79
C THR A 149 -1.40 -1.61 -16.80
N ILE A 150 -0.96 -0.34 -16.72
CA ILE A 150 0.05 0.22 -17.63
C ILE A 150 1.41 -0.38 -17.36
N ASN A 151 1.79 -0.49 -16.10
CA ASN A 151 3.12 -0.92 -15.69
C ASN A 151 3.21 -2.40 -15.30
N ASN A 152 2.13 -3.18 -15.49
CA ASN A 152 2.15 -4.62 -15.24
C ASN A 152 2.60 -5.37 -16.50
N GLU A 153 3.89 -5.63 -16.61
CA GLU A 153 4.50 -6.41 -17.69
C GLU A 153 4.47 -7.92 -17.38
N PRO A 154 4.63 -8.80 -18.39
CA PRO A 154 4.71 -10.24 -18.14
C PRO A 154 5.88 -10.65 -17.22
N ASP A 155 7.00 -9.93 -17.31
CA ASP A 155 8.23 -10.18 -16.57
C ASP A 155 8.60 -8.94 -15.73
N ASN A 156 7.83 -8.69 -14.67
CA ASN A 156 8.04 -7.53 -13.80
C ASN A 156 9.33 -7.66 -12.99
N ARG A 157 10.11 -6.58 -12.92
CA ARG A 157 11.23 -6.47 -11.97
C ARG A 157 10.73 -6.31 -10.54
N ILE A 158 11.52 -6.77 -9.57
CA ILE A 158 11.24 -6.57 -8.13
C ILE A 158 11.11 -5.08 -7.80
N SER A 159 11.87 -4.20 -8.47
CA SER A 159 11.78 -2.73 -8.35
C SER A 159 10.34 -2.20 -8.50
N ARG A 160 9.51 -2.85 -9.31
CA ARG A 160 8.10 -2.49 -9.48
C ARG A 160 7.31 -2.59 -8.19
N LYS A 161 7.55 -3.63 -7.38
CA LYS A 161 6.84 -3.84 -6.11
C LYS A 161 7.10 -2.73 -5.09
N TYR A 162 8.18 -1.97 -5.23
CA TYR A 162 8.47 -0.84 -4.35
C TYR A 162 7.75 0.45 -4.74
N ILE A 163 7.69 0.75 -6.04
CA ILE A 163 7.35 2.10 -6.52
C ILE A 163 5.99 2.18 -7.20
N THR A 164 5.39 1.04 -7.58
CA THR A 164 4.12 1.09 -8.32
C THR A 164 3.01 1.77 -7.52
N GLU A 165 3.00 1.60 -6.19
CA GLU A 165 2.09 2.31 -5.30
C GLU A 165 2.41 3.80 -5.19
N ALA A 166 3.69 4.19 -5.25
CA ALA A 166 4.05 5.61 -5.27
C ALA A 166 3.42 6.33 -6.46
N ILE A 167 3.41 5.66 -7.63
CA ILE A 167 2.85 6.20 -8.87
C ILE A 167 1.32 6.27 -8.76
N SER A 168 0.65 5.17 -8.45
CA SER A 168 -0.81 5.11 -8.41
C SER A 168 -1.38 6.05 -7.33
N ILE A 169 -0.79 6.09 -6.13
CA ILE A 169 -1.22 6.97 -5.02
C ILE A 169 -0.94 8.45 -5.32
N TYR A 170 0.13 8.78 -6.05
CA TYR A 170 0.36 10.15 -6.51
C TYR A 170 -0.80 10.61 -7.39
N PHE A 171 -1.20 9.80 -8.37
CA PHE A 171 -2.29 10.16 -9.28
C PHE A 171 -3.68 10.08 -8.66
N GLU A 172 -3.89 9.31 -7.58
CA GLU A 172 -5.09 9.47 -6.74
C GLU A 172 -5.21 10.87 -6.15
N SER A 173 -4.10 11.37 -5.61
CA SER A 173 -4.05 12.70 -4.99
C SER A 173 -4.15 13.81 -6.04
N ASP A 174 -3.51 13.64 -7.21
CA ASP A 174 -3.66 14.57 -8.34
C ASP A 174 -5.09 14.56 -8.89
N MET A 175 -5.76 13.40 -8.91
CA MET A 175 -7.18 13.31 -9.24
C MET A 175 -8.05 14.08 -8.23
N CYS A 176 -7.73 14.03 -6.94
CA CYS A 176 -8.43 14.85 -5.94
C CYS A 176 -8.25 16.35 -6.21
N GLU A 177 -7.06 16.81 -6.59
CA GLU A 177 -6.83 18.22 -6.96
C GLU A 177 -7.60 18.60 -8.25
N PHE A 178 -7.68 17.71 -9.23
CA PHE A 178 -8.52 17.90 -10.42
C PHE A 178 -10.00 18.03 -10.05
N LEU A 179 -10.53 17.16 -9.17
CA LEU A 179 -11.91 17.25 -8.71
C LEU A 179 -12.19 18.58 -7.99
N LYS A 180 -11.25 19.11 -7.20
CA LYS A 180 -11.42 20.46 -6.62
C LYS A 180 -11.56 21.54 -7.69
N ARG A 181 -10.76 21.49 -8.77
CA ARG A 181 -10.88 22.43 -9.91
C ARG A 181 -12.23 22.31 -10.62
N LYS A 182 -12.87 21.13 -10.56
CA LYS A 182 -14.22 20.87 -11.06
C LYS A 182 -15.33 21.26 -10.05
N GLY A 183 -14.99 21.91 -8.94
CA GLY A 183 -15.96 22.43 -7.97
C GLY A 183 -16.36 21.45 -6.87
N PHE A 184 -15.60 20.39 -6.63
CA PHE A 184 -15.76 19.56 -5.43
C PHE A 184 -15.12 20.26 -4.23
N THR A 185 -15.84 20.25 -3.11
CA THR A 185 -15.39 20.87 -1.86
C THR A 185 -14.37 19.98 -1.15
N GLU A 186 -13.58 20.56 -0.25
CA GLU A 186 -12.66 19.77 0.57
C GLU A 186 -13.36 18.75 1.47
N LYS A 187 -14.57 19.06 1.95
CA LYS A 187 -15.37 18.14 2.77
C LYS A 187 -15.77 16.90 1.96
N GLU A 188 -16.22 17.08 0.71
CA GLU A 188 -16.63 15.97 -0.17
C GLU A 188 -15.47 15.03 -0.53
N LEU A 189 -14.23 15.53 -0.54
CA LEU A 189 -13.04 14.76 -0.91
C LEU A 189 -12.29 14.19 0.30
N MET A 190 -12.67 14.56 1.53
CA MET A 190 -11.95 14.17 2.76
C MET A 190 -11.89 12.66 2.97
N ILE A 191 -12.86 11.91 2.46
CA ILE A 191 -12.88 10.44 2.50
C ILE A 191 -11.58 9.83 1.92
N ASN A 192 -10.98 10.47 0.91
CA ASN A 192 -9.73 9.99 0.29
C ASN A 192 -8.53 10.17 1.22
N ASP A 193 -8.42 11.32 1.89
CA ASP A 193 -7.33 11.59 2.83
C ASP A 193 -7.45 10.68 4.08
N ILE A 194 -8.67 10.49 4.61
CA ILE A 194 -8.92 9.58 5.76
C ILE A 194 -8.61 8.14 5.38
N PHE A 195 -9.08 7.68 4.22
CA PHE A 195 -8.78 6.34 3.72
C PHE A 195 -7.29 6.09 3.64
N ARG A 196 -6.53 7.01 3.02
CA ARG A 196 -5.09 6.83 2.85
C ARG A 196 -4.34 6.86 4.18
N HIS A 197 -4.80 7.66 5.14
CA HIS A 197 -4.22 7.64 6.49
C HIS A 197 -4.50 6.31 7.21
N ALA A 198 -5.73 5.79 7.16
CA ALA A 198 -6.08 4.50 7.76
C ALA A 198 -5.32 3.33 7.10
N ASP A 199 -5.21 3.34 5.77
CA ASP A 199 -4.46 2.37 4.98
C ASP A 199 -2.97 2.38 5.33
N LEU A 200 -2.36 3.57 5.44
CA LEU A 200 -0.97 3.73 5.86
C LEU A 200 -0.75 3.20 7.29
N SER A 201 -1.64 3.51 8.22
CA SER A 201 -1.58 3.01 9.60
C SER A 201 -1.67 1.49 9.65
N GLY A 202 -2.62 0.89 8.91
CA GLY A 202 -2.76 -0.56 8.81
C GLY A 202 -1.52 -1.24 8.21
N CYS A 203 -0.95 -0.68 7.13
CA CYS A 203 0.28 -1.20 6.53
C CYS A 203 1.48 -1.15 7.49
N VAL A 204 1.59 -0.06 8.26
CA VAL A 204 2.64 0.08 9.29
C VAL A 204 2.47 -0.98 10.39
N ASP A 205 1.24 -1.18 10.87
CA ASP A 205 0.94 -2.18 11.91
C ASP A 205 1.20 -3.62 11.45
N ASP A 206 0.87 -3.94 10.20
CA ASP A 206 1.12 -5.26 9.60
C ASP A 206 2.61 -5.60 9.49
N LEU A 207 3.45 -4.59 9.25
CA LEU A 207 4.89 -4.76 9.10
C LEU A 207 5.63 -4.90 10.43
N MET A 208 5.15 -4.23 11.49
CA MET A 208 5.77 -4.22 12.81
C MET A 208 6.16 -5.61 13.36
N PRO A 209 5.30 -6.64 13.32
CA PRO A 209 5.66 -7.97 13.82
C PRO A 209 6.48 -8.80 12.82
N ILE A 210 6.46 -8.47 11.52
CA ILE A 210 7.11 -9.28 10.48
C ILE A 210 8.60 -8.95 10.39
N PHE A 211 8.96 -7.67 10.49
CA PHE A 211 10.35 -7.21 10.34
C PHE A 211 11.32 -7.90 11.33
N PRO A 212 11.04 -7.99 12.64
CA PRO A 212 11.92 -8.69 13.58
C PRO A 212 12.06 -10.18 13.27
N LEU A 213 11.01 -10.84 12.79
CA LEU A 213 11.06 -12.27 12.41
C LEU A 213 11.94 -12.49 11.19
N LEU A 214 11.82 -11.63 10.18
CA LEU A 214 12.66 -11.67 8.98
C LEU A 214 14.12 -11.40 9.32
N ASP A 215 14.42 -10.38 10.12
CA ASP A 215 15.81 -10.08 10.52
C ASP A 215 16.41 -11.19 11.39
N SER A 216 15.63 -11.72 12.34
CA SER A 216 16.03 -12.87 13.15
C SER A 216 16.40 -14.06 12.26
N PHE A 217 15.52 -14.42 11.32
CA PHE A 217 15.75 -15.55 10.43
C PHE A 217 16.95 -15.34 9.52
N ARG A 218 17.02 -14.19 8.86
CA ARG A 218 18.08 -13.83 7.92
C ARG A 218 19.47 -13.85 8.58
N LEU A 219 19.56 -13.42 9.83
CA LEU A 219 20.84 -13.28 10.54
C LEU A 219 21.22 -14.52 11.36
N LEU A 220 20.25 -15.25 11.90
CA LEU A 220 20.49 -16.33 12.88
C LEU A 220 20.08 -17.72 12.38
N GLY A 221 19.39 -17.80 11.24
CA GLY A 221 18.79 -19.01 10.72
C GLY A 221 17.42 -19.32 11.33
N PRO A 222 16.97 -20.60 11.29
CA PRO A 222 15.62 -20.99 11.70
C PRO A 222 15.21 -20.48 13.09
N ILE A 223 14.00 -19.91 13.17
CA ILE A 223 13.37 -19.46 14.42
C ILE A 223 13.14 -20.65 15.35
N ASN A 224 13.50 -20.48 16.62
CA ASN A 224 13.37 -21.44 17.73
C ASN A 224 13.32 -20.70 19.09
N SER A 225 13.20 -21.44 20.19
CA SER A 225 13.10 -20.95 21.56
C SER A 225 14.20 -19.99 22.00
N ASP A 226 15.36 -20.04 21.35
CA ASP A 226 16.54 -19.23 21.71
C ASP A 226 16.72 -18.02 20.79
N SER A 227 15.91 -17.89 19.74
CA SER A 227 16.05 -16.83 18.72
C SER A 227 16.05 -15.42 19.30
N TYR A 228 15.10 -15.11 20.20
CA TYR A 228 15.03 -13.78 20.82
C TYR A 228 16.25 -13.49 21.70
N ASP A 229 16.66 -14.46 22.52
CA ASP A 229 17.82 -14.30 23.41
C ASP A 229 19.11 -14.14 22.60
N ARG A 230 19.25 -14.85 21.47
CA ARG A 230 20.37 -14.69 20.54
C ARG A 230 20.37 -13.32 19.87
N MET A 231 19.21 -12.80 19.45
CA MET A 231 19.13 -11.43 18.92
C MET A 231 19.58 -10.41 19.97
N GLN A 232 19.14 -10.57 21.23
CA GLN A 232 19.52 -9.70 22.33
C GLN A 232 21.03 -9.77 22.63
N GLN A 233 21.59 -10.98 22.72
CA GLN A 233 23.02 -11.20 22.97
C GLN A 233 23.91 -10.59 21.88
N LEU A 234 23.46 -10.66 20.63
CA LEU A 234 24.21 -10.16 19.47
C LEU A 234 23.90 -8.68 19.15
N SER A 235 23.07 -8.02 19.95
CA SER A 235 22.62 -6.64 19.69
C SER A 235 22.06 -6.47 18.27
N ILE A 236 21.33 -7.48 17.80
CA ILE A 236 20.65 -7.44 16.51
C ILE A 236 19.42 -6.57 16.67
N GLU A 237 19.51 -5.34 16.18
CA GLU A 237 18.35 -4.47 16.03
C GLU A 237 17.62 -4.81 14.74
N PRO A 238 16.28 -4.92 14.78
CA PRO A 238 15.44 -4.39 15.85
C PRO A 238 14.92 -5.37 16.91
N LEU A 239 14.91 -4.93 18.17
CA LEU A 239 14.27 -5.62 19.32
C LEU A 239 13.03 -4.88 19.86
N ALA A 240 12.25 -4.20 19.01
CA ALA A 240 11.19 -3.31 19.51
C ALA A 240 9.92 -4.01 20.02
N MET A 241 9.96 -5.32 20.20
CA MET A 241 8.90 -6.13 20.84
C MET A 241 9.48 -6.86 22.05
N SER A 242 8.66 -7.13 23.07
CA SER A 242 9.11 -7.96 24.19
C SER A 242 9.36 -9.40 23.75
N LYS A 243 10.09 -10.18 24.56
CA LYS A 243 10.31 -11.61 24.32
C LYS A 243 8.98 -12.36 24.18
N GLU A 244 8.03 -12.06 25.06
CA GLU A 244 6.69 -12.64 25.07
C GLU A 244 5.92 -12.28 23.81
N GLU A 245 5.99 -11.02 23.37
CA GLU A 245 5.35 -10.57 22.14
C GLU A 245 5.96 -11.24 20.91
N PHE A 246 7.29 -11.36 20.84
CA PHE A 246 7.98 -12.06 19.75
C PHE A 246 7.50 -13.50 19.59
N TYR A 247 7.49 -14.29 20.68
CA TYR A 247 7.07 -15.68 20.61
C TYR A 247 5.56 -15.86 20.45
N SER A 248 4.75 -14.92 20.98
CA SER A 248 3.31 -14.88 20.73
C SER A 248 3.00 -14.68 19.24
N LYS A 249 3.66 -13.71 18.60
CA LYS A 249 3.51 -13.47 17.15
C LYS A 249 4.03 -14.65 16.33
N THR A 250 5.20 -15.19 16.68
CA THR A 250 5.79 -16.37 16.02
C THR A 250 4.81 -17.53 16.01
N SER A 251 4.22 -17.85 17.18
CA SER A 251 3.24 -18.94 17.32
C SER A 251 1.96 -18.66 16.53
N SER A 252 1.46 -17.43 16.55
CA SER A 252 0.28 -17.03 15.78
C SER A 252 0.48 -17.19 14.27
N PHE A 253 1.66 -16.80 13.75
CA PHE A 253 2.01 -17.00 12.35
C PHE A 253 2.13 -18.49 11.99
N GLU A 254 2.82 -19.28 12.81
CA GLU A 254 2.95 -20.73 12.62
C GLU A 254 1.57 -21.42 12.53
N GLU A 255 0.67 -21.13 13.47
CA GLU A 255 -0.68 -21.67 13.45
C GLU A 255 -1.46 -21.27 12.20
N ARG A 256 -1.35 -20.00 11.78
CA ARG A 256 -2.01 -19.50 10.57
C ARG A 256 -1.51 -20.24 9.33
N LEU A 257 -0.19 -20.41 9.20
CA LEU A 257 0.43 -21.11 8.09
C LEU A 257 0.06 -22.60 8.08
N ALA A 258 0.03 -23.25 9.24
CA ALA A 258 -0.43 -24.63 9.37
C ALA A 258 -1.88 -24.81 8.90
N ARG A 259 -2.78 -23.89 9.27
CA ARG A 259 -4.19 -23.91 8.80
C ARG A 259 -4.30 -23.76 7.29
N VAL A 260 -3.54 -22.83 6.69
CA VAL A 260 -3.53 -22.63 5.23
C VAL A 260 -2.99 -23.87 4.52
N ARG A 261 -1.88 -24.43 5.00
CA ARG A 261 -1.28 -25.63 4.41
C ARG A 261 -2.24 -26.81 4.42
N LYS A 262 -2.89 -27.08 5.56
CA LYS A 262 -3.90 -28.13 5.68
C LYS A 262 -5.07 -27.90 4.70
N ARG A 263 -5.52 -26.65 4.55
CA ARG A 263 -6.56 -26.30 3.56
C ARG A 263 -6.09 -26.55 2.13
N ASN A 264 -4.86 -26.16 1.77
CA ASN A 264 -4.33 -26.33 0.42
C ASN A 264 -4.18 -27.82 0.08
N GLU A 265 -3.70 -28.63 1.03
CA GLU A 265 -3.62 -30.09 0.90
C GLU A 265 -5.01 -30.71 0.64
N LEU A 266 -6.03 -30.32 1.41
CA LEU A 266 -7.42 -30.77 1.23
C LEU A 266 -8.04 -30.36 -0.12
N LEU A 267 -7.68 -29.17 -0.61
CA LEU A 267 -8.22 -28.62 -1.87
C LEU A 267 -7.35 -28.96 -3.08
N HIS A 268 -6.30 -29.77 -2.91
CA HIS A 268 -5.31 -30.08 -3.94
C HIS A 268 -4.73 -28.82 -4.63
N ILE A 269 -4.56 -27.75 -3.86
CA ILE A 269 -3.92 -26.51 -4.32
C ILE A 269 -2.40 -26.75 -4.25
N THR A 270 -1.75 -26.73 -5.42
CA THR A 270 -0.31 -26.99 -5.56
C THR A 270 0.56 -25.82 -5.11
N ASP A 271 0.02 -24.61 -5.11
CA ASP A 271 0.72 -23.44 -4.57
C ASP A 271 0.74 -23.55 -3.03
N GLY A 272 1.93 -23.50 -2.43
CA GLY A 272 2.11 -23.47 -0.98
C GLY A 272 1.41 -22.27 -0.33
N PRO A 273 1.34 -22.20 1.02
CA PRO A 273 0.86 -21.01 1.70
C PRO A 273 1.69 -19.80 1.23
N LYS A 274 1.05 -18.85 0.52
CA LYS A 274 1.73 -17.62 0.14
C LYS A 274 1.82 -16.74 1.39
N PRO A 275 3.03 -16.39 1.87
CA PRO A 275 3.14 -15.41 2.94
C PRO A 275 2.47 -14.10 2.52
N GLN A 276 2.04 -13.33 3.52
CA GLN A 276 1.93 -11.88 3.34
C GLN A 276 3.29 -11.39 2.86
N GLU A 277 3.37 -10.87 1.63
CA GLU A 277 4.60 -10.40 1.02
C GLU A 277 4.96 -9.03 1.63
N PRO A 278 5.93 -8.95 2.56
CA PRO A 278 6.17 -7.71 3.32
C PRO A 278 6.65 -6.57 2.43
N LEU A 279 7.30 -6.90 1.31
CA LEU A 279 7.65 -5.91 0.30
C LEU A 279 6.44 -5.19 -0.29
N VAL A 280 5.32 -5.88 -0.52
CA VAL A 280 4.11 -5.26 -1.08
C VAL A 280 3.53 -4.25 -0.10
N THR A 281 3.34 -4.66 1.17
CA THR A 281 2.89 -3.76 2.24
C THR A 281 3.86 -2.59 2.45
N PHE A 282 5.17 -2.84 2.39
CA PHE A 282 6.17 -1.78 2.45
C PHE A 282 6.10 -0.83 1.24
N GLY A 283 5.78 -1.35 0.05
CA GLY A 283 5.51 -0.58 -1.15
C GLY A 283 4.39 0.45 -0.94
N TYR A 284 3.31 0.08 -0.25
CA TYR A 284 2.25 1.03 0.14
C TYR A 284 2.73 2.10 1.11
N VAL A 285 3.53 1.73 2.13
CA VAL A 285 4.09 2.68 3.10
C VAL A 285 4.98 3.71 2.39
N ILE A 286 5.99 3.25 1.67
CA ILE A 286 6.92 4.16 1.00
C ILE A 286 6.23 4.91 -0.15
N GLY A 287 5.31 4.25 -0.86
CA GLY A 287 4.53 4.84 -1.93
C GLY A 287 3.67 6.00 -1.47
N THR A 288 2.97 5.85 -0.35
CA THR A 288 2.17 6.94 0.25
C THR A 288 3.05 8.15 0.61
N LEU A 289 4.20 7.90 1.23
CA LEU A 289 5.12 8.96 1.64
C LEU A 289 5.69 9.72 0.44
N ILE A 290 6.09 8.99 -0.60
CA ILE A 290 6.58 9.55 -1.87
C ILE A 290 5.48 10.35 -2.56
N ALA A 291 4.26 9.82 -2.62
CA ALA A 291 3.12 10.50 -3.25
C ALA A 291 2.80 11.82 -2.56
N TYR A 292 2.76 11.84 -1.21
CA TYR A 292 2.54 13.06 -0.44
C TYR A 292 3.65 14.09 -0.65
N TYR A 293 4.91 13.65 -0.67
CA TYR A 293 6.02 14.52 -1.04
C TYR A 293 5.84 15.11 -2.45
N GLY A 294 5.51 14.27 -3.43
CA GLY A 294 5.35 14.70 -4.81
C GLY A 294 4.23 15.73 -4.98
N ILE A 295 3.09 15.52 -4.33
CA ILE A 295 1.93 16.43 -4.40
C ILE A 295 2.21 17.76 -3.69
N GLU A 296 2.84 17.72 -2.51
CA GLU A 296 3.13 18.94 -1.75
C GLU A 296 4.18 19.83 -2.44
N ASN A 297 5.12 19.22 -3.18
CA ASN A 297 6.14 19.93 -3.96
C ASN A 297 5.75 20.07 -5.44
N GLY A 298 4.49 19.78 -5.79
CA GLY A 298 3.98 19.51 -7.13
C GLY A 298 4.13 20.67 -8.11
N THR A 299 5.31 20.77 -8.71
CA THR A 299 5.54 21.48 -9.97
C THR A 299 5.17 20.58 -11.15
N ASP A 300 4.94 21.16 -12.33
CA ASP A 300 4.72 20.36 -13.56
C ASP A 300 5.86 19.36 -13.83
N ASP A 301 7.07 19.63 -13.33
CA ASP A 301 8.23 18.74 -13.40
C ASP A 301 8.03 17.44 -12.61
N ILE A 302 7.52 17.49 -11.36
CA ILE A 302 7.25 16.28 -10.57
C ILE A 302 6.16 15.43 -11.22
N HIS A 303 5.12 16.07 -11.76
CA HIS A 303 4.06 15.36 -12.49
C HIS A 303 4.62 14.56 -13.68
N GLN A 304 5.50 15.18 -14.48
CA GLN A 304 6.16 14.50 -15.59
C GLN A 304 7.11 13.39 -15.11
N ARG A 305 7.80 13.57 -13.99
CA ARG A 305 8.64 12.52 -13.39
C ARG A 305 7.81 11.32 -12.94
N MET A 306 6.64 11.52 -12.34
CA MET A 306 5.74 10.42 -11.96
C MET A 306 5.18 9.68 -13.18
N ILE A 307 4.86 10.39 -14.27
CA ILE A 307 4.53 9.77 -15.56
C ILE A 307 5.71 8.92 -16.06
N HIS A 308 6.92 9.48 -16.04
CA HIS A 308 8.11 8.81 -16.52
C HIS A 308 8.40 7.54 -15.72
N LEU A 309 8.32 7.61 -14.39
CA LEU A 309 8.46 6.45 -13.49
C LEU A 309 7.56 5.29 -13.92
N ASN A 310 6.30 5.57 -14.26
CA ASN A 310 5.37 4.54 -14.72
C ASN A 310 5.83 3.81 -15.99
N ASN A 311 6.62 4.48 -16.84
CA ASN A 311 7.15 3.91 -18.08
C ASN A 311 8.47 3.15 -17.90
N ILE A 312 9.21 3.42 -16.82
CA ILE A 312 10.55 2.88 -16.59
C ILE A 312 10.64 1.92 -15.39
N VAL A 313 9.57 1.75 -14.63
CA VAL A 313 9.56 0.96 -13.39
C VAL A 313 10.03 -0.50 -13.56
N ASN A 314 9.77 -1.12 -14.73
CA ASN A 314 10.25 -2.47 -15.05
C ASN A 314 11.66 -2.51 -15.66
N LYS A 315 12.30 -1.36 -15.89
CA LYS A 315 13.58 -1.25 -16.60
C LYS A 315 14.72 -0.77 -15.70
N ALA A 316 14.41 0.13 -14.76
CA ALA A 316 15.39 0.73 -13.87
C ALA A 316 15.56 -0.05 -12.56
N THR A 317 16.65 0.18 -11.83
CA THR A 317 16.81 -0.35 -10.47
C THR A 317 16.01 0.49 -9.48
N PHE A 318 15.80 -0.01 -8.26
CA PHE A 318 15.05 0.74 -7.26
C PHE A 318 15.74 2.07 -6.90
N SER A 319 17.06 2.07 -6.75
CA SER A 319 17.84 3.28 -6.46
C SER A 319 17.72 4.31 -7.59
N ASP A 320 17.78 3.86 -8.85
CA ASP A 320 17.59 4.76 -10.01
C ASP A 320 16.21 5.39 -9.98
N LEU A 321 15.15 4.61 -9.74
CA LEU A 321 13.76 5.08 -9.70
C LEU A 321 13.56 6.18 -8.65
N LEU A 322 14.16 6.06 -7.48
CA LEU A 322 14.03 7.07 -6.44
C LEU A 322 14.79 8.36 -6.76
N SER A 323 15.95 8.25 -7.43
CA SER A 323 16.71 9.41 -7.87
C SER A 323 15.93 10.30 -8.84
N TYR A 324 15.05 9.73 -9.69
CA TYR A 324 14.21 10.50 -10.62
C TYR A 324 13.24 11.45 -9.92
N ILE A 325 12.84 11.16 -8.69
CA ILE A 325 11.93 11.99 -7.88
C ILE A 325 12.67 12.68 -6.72
N ASP A 326 14.00 12.78 -6.82
CA ASP A 326 14.86 13.42 -5.83
C ASP A 326 14.67 12.86 -4.40
N ILE A 327 14.38 11.57 -4.26
CA ILE A 327 14.29 10.89 -2.96
C ILE A 327 15.45 9.91 -2.83
N ASP A 328 16.08 9.90 -1.65
CA ASP A 328 17.05 8.89 -1.27
C ASP A 328 16.55 8.19 -0.01
N ILE A 329 16.02 6.98 -0.17
CA ILE A 329 15.54 6.17 0.95
C ILE A 329 16.68 5.48 1.71
N THR A 330 17.93 5.54 1.23
CA THR A 330 19.06 4.94 1.95
C THR A 330 19.58 5.89 3.03
N ASN A 331 19.12 7.15 3.02
CA ASN A 331 19.46 8.18 3.99
C ASN A 331 18.27 8.52 4.88
N GLU A 332 18.23 7.97 6.10
CA GLU A 332 17.12 8.16 7.06
C GLU A 332 16.80 9.62 7.31
N LYS A 333 17.86 10.42 7.50
CA LYS A 333 17.73 11.81 7.90
C LYS A 333 17.14 12.63 6.77
N GLU A 334 17.59 12.41 5.54
CA GLU A 334 17.08 13.12 4.38
C GLU A 334 15.68 12.64 3.98
N LEU A 335 15.41 11.33 4.09
CA LEU A 335 14.08 10.79 3.88
C LEU A 335 13.08 11.44 4.85
N LEU A 336 13.34 11.38 6.17
CA LEU A 336 12.44 11.95 7.18
C LEU A 336 12.22 13.45 6.99
N LYS A 337 13.26 14.22 6.65
CA LYS A 337 13.11 15.66 6.35
C LYS A 337 12.18 15.94 5.18
N LYS A 338 12.18 15.07 4.16
CA LYS A 338 11.34 15.23 2.96
C LYS A 338 9.91 14.71 3.15
N ILE A 339 9.73 13.58 3.82
CA ILE A 339 8.42 12.89 3.89
C ILE A 339 7.57 13.25 5.11
N VAL A 340 8.19 13.63 6.23
CA VAL A 340 7.45 13.94 7.47
C VAL A 340 6.61 15.22 7.35
N PRO A 341 7.10 16.33 6.76
CA PRO A 341 6.29 17.54 6.66
C PRO A 341 5.01 17.37 5.81
N PRO A 342 5.05 16.78 4.59
CA PRO A 342 3.85 16.50 3.81
C PRO A 342 2.85 15.58 4.54
N LEU A 343 3.35 14.52 5.19
CA LEU A 343 2.52 13.62 5.99
C LEU A 343 1.83 14.37 7.14
N ASN A 344 2.58 15.19 7.89
CA ASN A 344 2.01 16.00 8.96
C ASN A 344 0.93 16.96 8.45
N LYS A 345 1.12 17.57 7.29
CA LYS A 345 0.10 18.45 6.69
C LYS A 345 -1.20 17.68 6.41
N LYS A 346 -1.10 16.45 5.88
CA LYS A 346 -2.27 15.56 5.68
C LYS A 346 -2.95 15.19 7.00
N ILE A 347 -2.18 14.83 8.03
CA ILE A 347 -2.70 14.56 9.38
C ILE A 347 -3.44 15.79 9.95
N GLN A 348 -2.84 16.98 9.86
CA GLN A 348 -3.47 18.21 10.34
C GLN A 348 -4.75 18.54 9.57
N LYS A 349 -4.82 18.25 8.27
CA LYS A 349 -6.03 18.41 7.47
C LYS A 349 -7.18 17.52 7.98
N ILE A 350 -6.90 16.24 8.25
CA ILE A 350 -7.89 15.32 8.83
C ILE A 350 -8.31 15.79 10.23
N LYS A 351 -7.36 16.29 11.03
CA LYS A 351 -7.63 16.81 12.38
C LYS A 351 -8.51 18.05 12.36
N ALA A 352 -8.27 18.97 11.43
CA ALA A 352 -9.10 20.15 11.21
C ALA A 352 -10.52 19.76 10.81
N TYR A 353 -10.68 18.77 9.92
CA TYR A 353 -11.99 18.22 9.57
C TYR A 353 -12.73 17.65 10.79
N SER A 354 -12.05 16.80 11.57
CA SER A 354 -12.61 16.23 12.81
C SER A 354 -13.02 17.29 13.84
N SER A 355 -12.26 18.39 13.94
CA SER A 355 -12.50 19.45 14.94
C SER A 355 -13.52 20.49 14.51
N GLY A 356 -13.56 20.85 13.21
CA GLY A 356 -14.51 21.82 12.66
C GLY A 356 -15.97 21.39 12.84
N GLU A 357 -16.20 20.08 12.93
CA GLU A 357 -17.52 19.49 13.12
C GLU A 357 -17.96 19.46 14.60
N LYS A 358 -17.02 19.46 15.56
CA LYS A 358 -17.36 19.56 16.98
C LYS A 358 -18.01 20.90 17.34
N ASN A 359 -17.88 21.90 16.46
CA ASN A 359 -18.43 23.24 16.62
C ASN A 359 -19.65 23.53 15.71
N GLU A 360 -20.12 22.57 14.91
CA GLU A 360 -21.39 22.73 14.21
C GLU A 360 -22.52 22.55 15.24
N PRO A 361 -23.39 23.57 15.46
CA PRO A 361 -24.46 23.45 16.44
C PRO A 361 -25.37 22.30 16.03
N LYS A 362 -25.59 21.36 16.95
CA LYS A 362 -26.61 20.32 16.78
C LYS A 362 -27.96 21.02 16.61
N GLU A 363 -28.50 20.99 15.39
CA GLU A 363 -29.88 21.39 15.15
C GLU A 363 -30.79 20.58 16.08
N LYS A 364 -31.62 21.30 16.85
CA LYS A 364 -32.62 20.75 17.77
C LYS A 364 -33.98 20.72 17.11
#